data_AF-A0ABC8M2U9-F1
#
_entry.id   AF-A0ABC8M2U9-F1
#
_cell.length_a   1.000
_cell.length_b   1.000
_cell.length_c   1.000
_cell.angle_alpha   90.00
_cell.angle_beta   90.00
_cell.angle_gamma   90.00
#
_symmetry.space_group_name_H-M   'P 1'
#
loop_
_entity.id
_entity.type
_entity.pdbx_description
1 polymer ?
#
loop_
_entity_poly.entity_id
_entity_poly.type
_entity_poly.pdbx_seq_one_letter_code
_entity_poly.pdbx_strand_id
1 'polypeptide(L)'
;MAKKEDLVPGNIVEIGVGDKVPPYLHVVALISSTLRVEQDSLAGEREAVSKTTKRVEENSDIQEKRCMVFAGSTFVNGNCICLVTYTSISAETGRELSQI
;
A
#
# COMPACT_ATOMS: atom_id res chain seq x y z
N MET A 1 -18.39 -7.52 -0.20
CA MET A 1 -17.22 -6.75 -0.68
C MET A 1 -17.61 -5.28 -0.68
N ALA A 2 -16.90 -4.43 0.08
CA ALA A 2 -17.14 -2.99 0.08
C ALA A 2 -16.77 -2.41 -1.29
N LYS A 3 -17.49 -1.37 -1.75
CA LYS A 3 -17.05 -0.61 -2.93
C LYS A 3 -15.73 0.10 -2.58
N LYS A 4 -14.84 0.24 -3.57
CA LYS A 4 -13.49 0.83 -3.37
C LYS A 4 -13.53 2.28 -2.87
N GLU A 5 -14.66 2.94 -3.03
CA GLU A 5 -14.93 4.32 -2.60
C GLU A 5 -15.33 4.41 -1.10
N ASP A 6 -15.71 3.29 -0.49
CA ASP A 6 -16.19 3.20 0.90
C ASP A 6 -15.16 2.49 1.83
N LEU A 7 -13.90 2.39 1.39
CA LEU A 7 -12.87 1.72 2.18
C LEU A 7 -12.53 2.52 3.43
N VAL A 8 -12.70 1.90 4.59
CA VAL A 8 -12.34 2.46 5.90
C VAL A 8 -11.24 1.65 6.59
N PRO A 9 -10.46 2.26 7.49
CA PRO A 9 -9.49 1.52 8.30
C PRO A 9 -10.09 0.28 8.96
N GLY A 10 -9.38 -0.84 8.90
CA GLY A 10 -9.84 -2.13 9.40
C GLY A 10 -10.54 -3.01 8.36
N ASN A 11 -10.82 -2.51 7.15
CA ASN A 11 -11.33 -3.35 6.07
C ASN A 11 -10.24 -4.25 5.49
N ILE A 12 -10.61 -5.47 5.12
CA ILE A 12 -9.77 -6.38 4.35
C ILE A 12 -10.24 -6.37 2.90
N VAL A 13 -9.30 -6.16 1.98
CA VAL A 13 -9.56 -6.06 0.54
C VAL A 13 -8.62 -6.96 -0.24
N GLU A 14 -9.13 -7.57 -1.29
CA GLU A 14 -8.31 -8.21 -2.32
C GLU A 14 -8.04 -7.18 -3.43
N ILE A 15 -6.77 -7.06 -3.83
CA ILE A 15 -6.31 -6.13 -4.85
C ILE A 15 -5.33 -6.83 -5.79
N GLY A 16 -5.44 -6.50 -7.08
CA GLY A 16 -4.57 -7.03 -8.13
C GLY A 16 -4.12 -5.98 -9.13
N VAL A 17 -3.51 -6.45 -10.20
CA VAL A 17 -2.97 -5.61 -11.28
C VAL A 17 -4.05 -4.72 -11.89
N GLY A 18 -3.72 -3.44 -12.09
CA GLY A 18 -4.62 -2.44 -12.67
C GLY A 18 -5.55 -1.77 -11.66
N ASP A 19 -5.56 -2.22 -10.39
CA ASP A 19 -6.27 -1.52 -9.33
C ASP A 19 -5.54 -0.25 -8.90
N LYS A 20 -6.27 0.86 -8.92
CA LYS A 20 -5.86 2.11 -8.30
C LYS A 20 -6.30 2.09 -6.85
N VAL A 21 -5.37 2.36 -5.94
CA VAL A 21 -5.62 2.25 -4.50
C VAL A 21 -5.74 3.63 -3.87
N PRO A 22 -6.95 4.01 -3.40
CA PRO A 22 -7.16 5.28 -2.72
C PRO A 22 -6.58 5.34 -1.29
N PRO A 23 -6.66 4.30 -0.44
CA PRO A 23 -6.07 4.31 0.91
C PRO A 23 -4.66 3.73 0.98
N TYR A 24 -3.97 3.98 2.10
CA TYR A 24 -2.79 3.22 2.50
C TYR A 24 -3.21 1.81 2.93
N LEU A 25 -2.43 0.82 2.51
CA LEU A 25 -2.70 -0.59 2.77
C LEU A 25 -1.51 -1.28 3.40
N HIS A 26 -1.79 -2.27 4.22
CA HIS A 26 -0.82 -3.23 4.72
C HIS A 26 -1.06 -4.60 4.06
N VAL A 27 -0.05 -5.16 3.42
CA VAL A 27 -0.12 -6.46 2.76
C VAL A 27 -0.16 -7.57 3.81
N VAL A 28 -1.29 -8.25 3.94
CA VAL A 28 -1.49 -9.33 4.93
C VAL A 28 -1.29 -10.71 4.33
N ALA A 29 -1.57 -10.89 3.03
CA ALA A 29 -1.31 -12.14 2.33
C ALA A 29 -0.98 -11.88 0.85
N LEU A 30 -0.07 -12.67 0.30
CA LEU A 30 0.17 -12.72 -1.14
C LEU A 30 -0.62 -13.89 -1.73
N ILE A 31 -1.43 -13.60 -2.75
CA ILE A 31 -2.14 -14.63 -3.52
C ILE A 31 -1.21 -15.12 -4.64
N SER A 32 -0.46 -14.20 -5.25
CA SER A 32 0.56 -14.50 -6.26
C SER A 32 1.94 -14.72 -5.65
N SER A 33 2.82 -15.41 -6.37
CA SER A 33 4.21 -15.65 -5.93
C SER A 33 5.02 -14.37 -5.73
N THR A 34 4.70 -13.32 -6.49
CA THR A 34 5.33 -12.00 -6.41
C THR A 34 4.28 -10.91 -6.47
N LEU A 35 4.56 -9.79 -5.80
CA LEU A 35 3.75 -8.59 -5.83
C LEU A 35 4.66 -7.40 -6.12
N ARG A 36 4.34 -6.61 -7.15
CA ARG A 36 5.04 -5.36 -7.46
C ARG A 36 4.06 -4.21 -7.59
N VAL A 37 4.47 -3.09 -7.01
CA VAL A 37 3.69 -1.86 -6.94
C VAL A 37 4.56 -0.72 -7.43
N GLU A 38 4.07 0.00 -8.43
CA GLU A 38 4.66 1.26 -8.88
C GLU A 38 4.29 2.36 -7.90
N GLN A 39 5.30 3.00 -7.33
CA GLN A 39 5.18 4.07 -6.35
C GLN A 39 6.19 5.19 -6.65
N ASP A 40 5.95 6.37 -6.09
CA ASP A 40 6.86 7.51 -6.24
C ASP A 40 8.13 7.30 -5.41
N SER A 41 9.28 7.60 -5.99
CA SER A 41 10.57 7.56 -5.31
C SER A 41 10.91 8.92 -4.71
N LEU A 42 11.81 8.96 -3.74
CA LEU A 42 12.35 10.21 -3.19
C LEU A 42 13.04 11.09 -4.25
N ALA A 43 13.46 10.51 -5.37
CA ALA A 43 14.04 11.22 -6.51
C ALA A 43 12.99 11.83 -7.46
N GLY A 44 11.68 11.62 -7.19
CA GLY A 44 10.58 12.11 -8.02
C GLY A 44 10.34 11.26 -9.28
N GLU A 45 10.94 10.08 -9.37
CA GLU A 45 10.69 9.10 -10.43
C GLU A 45 9.79 7.97 -9.93
N ARG A 46 9.03 7.34 -10.82
CA ARG A 46 8.23 6.16 -10.48
C ARG A 46 9.05 4.88 -10.59
N GLU A 47 9.01 4.06 -9.54
CA GLU A 47 9.70 2.76 -9.52
C GLU A 47 8.75 1.64 -9.10
N ALA A 48 8.88 0.48 -9.76
CA ALA A 48 8.17 -0.73 -9.41
C ALA A 48 8.89 -1.48 -8.28
N VAL A 49 8.37 -1.40 -7.07
CA VAL A 49 8.96 -2.00 -5.86
C VAL A 49 8.27 -3.32 -5.52
N SER A 50 9.06 -4.33 -5.14
CA SER A 50 8.54 -5.62 -4.68
C SER A 50 8.01 -5.54 -3.26
N LYS A 51 6.80 -6.04 -3.04
CA LYS A 51 6.09 -6.00 -1.76
C LYS A 51 6.06 -7.38 -1.09
N THR A 52 5.95 -7.41 0.23
CA THR A 52 6.00 -8.63 1.04
C THR A 52 5.14 -8.51 2.30
N THR A 53 4.73 -9.62 2.89
CA THR A 53 3.99 -9.65 4.18
C THR A 53 4.91 -9.60 5.39
N LYS A 54 6.24 -9.58 5.20
CA LYS A 54 7.20 -9.56 6.29
C LYS A 54 7.11 -8.25 7.07
N ARG A 55 7.18 -8.36 8.39
CA ARG A 55 7.30 -7.20 9.27
C ARG A 55 8.58 -6.43 8.94
N VAL A 56 8.46 -5.11 8.93
CA VAL A 56 9.56 -4.16 8.79
C VAL A 56 9.71 -3.43 10.14
N GLU A 57 10.91 -2.94 10.45
CA GLU A 57 11.11 -2.18 11.69
C GLU A 57 10.32 -0.88 11.67
N GLU A 58 9.86 -0.45 12.84
CA GLU A 58 9.04 0.75 12.99
C GLU A 58 9.77 2.02 12.48
N ASN A 59 11.08 2.08 12.73
CA ASN A 59 11.95 3.20 12.35
C ASN A 59 12.57 3.07 10.96
N SER A 60 12.20 2.05 10.17
CA SER A 60 12.66 1.94 8.79
C SER A 60 12.13 3.09 7.94
N ASP A 61 12.90 3.48 6.93
CA ASP A 61 12.49 4.49 5.98
C ASP A 61 11.22 4.06 5.24
N ILE A 62 10.40 5.01 4.79
CA ILE A 62 9.12 4.74 4.13
C ILE A 62 9.32 3.86 2.89
N GLN A 63 10.44 4.01 2.19
CA GLN A 63 10.77 3.19 1.03
C GLN A 63 11.07 1.72 1.38
N GLU A 64 11.56 1.45 2.60
CA GLU A 64 11.87 0.10 3.07
C GLU A 64 10.63 -0.64 3.58
N LYS A 65 9.51 0.06 3.81
CA LYS A 65 8.23 -0.53 4.24
C LYS A 65 7.54 -1.30 3.12
N ARG A 66 8.15 -2.42 2.71
CA ARG A 66 7.68 -3.31 1.65
C ARG A 66 6.39 -4.06 2.00
N CYS A 67 5.96 -4.03 3.26
CA CYS A 67 4.63 -4.50 3.66
C CYS A 67 3.54 -3.44 3.57
N MET A 68 3.89 -2.19 3.30
CA MET A 68 2.94 -1.10 3.10
C MET A 68 2.80 -0.77 1.61
N VAL A 69 1.60 -0.36 1.21
CA VAL A 69 1.29 0.20 -0.10
C VAL A 69 0.72 1.59 0.12
N PHE A 70 1.33 2.58 -0.51
CA PHE A 70 1.00 3.99 -0.29
C PHE A 70 -0.11 4.44 -1.25
N ALA A 71 -0.94 5.38 -0.79
CA ALA A 71 -1.97 5.97 -1.61
C ALA A 71 -1.40 6.53 -2.92
N GLY A 72 -2.11 6.32 -4.03
CA GLY A 72 -1.65 6.74 -5.37
C GLY A 72 -0.70 5.78 -6.06
N SER A 73 -0.27 4.70 -5.39
CA SER A 73 0.50 3.63 -6.02
C SER A 73 -0.37 2.77 -6.95
N THR A 74 0.24 2.15 -7.95
CA THR A 74 -0.43 1.27 -8.92
C THR A 74 0.13 -0.13 -8.86
N PHE A 75 -0.73 -1.13 -8.76
CA PHE A 75 -0.33 -2.54 -8.80
C PHE A 75 0.03 -2.93 -10.24
N VAL A 76 1.30 -3.30 -10.45
CA VAL A 76 1.83 -3.65 -11.78
C VAL A 76 2.08 -5.15 -11.93
N ASN A 77 2.14 -5.90 -10.83
CA ASN A 77 2.25 -7.36 -10.87
C ASN A 77 1.67 -8.01 -9.61
N GLY A 78 0.91 -9.09 -9.80
CA GLY A 78 0.42 -9.96 -8.73
C GLY A 78 -0.86 -9.50 -8.05
N ASN A 79 -1.38 -10.39 -7.20
CA ASN A 79 -2.58 -10.21 -6.42
C ASN A 79 -2.28 -10.46 -4.93
N CYS A 80 -2.97 -9.73 -4.07
CA CYS A 80 -2.77 -9.80 -2.63
C CYS A 80 -4.03 -9.44 -1.85
N ILE A 81 -4.02 -9.83 -0.58
CA ILE A 81 -4.98 -9.39 0.42
C ILE A 81 -4.29 -8.33 1.27
N CYS A 82 -5.01 -7.24 1.48
CA CYS A 82 -4.55 -6.06 2.17
C CYS A 82 -5.51 -5.65 3.26
N LEU A 83 -4.97 -5.19 4.38
CA LEU A 83 -5.69 -4.46 5.41
C LEU A 83 -5.62 -2.97 5.10
N VAL A 84 -6.76 -2.30 5.07
CA VAL A 84 -6.83 -0.85 4.97
C VAL A 84 -6.36 -0.25 6.30
N THR A 85 -5.27 0.53 6.26
CA THR A 85 -4.70 1.16 7.45
C THR A 85 -5.13 2.61 7.58
N TYR A 86 -5.01 3.40 6.50
CA TYR A 86 -5.35 4.82 6.50
C TYR A 86 -6.05 5.23 5.21
N THR A 87 -7.04 6.10 5.29
CA THR A 87 -7.71 6.67 4.12
C THR A 87 -7.11 8.02 3.74
N SER A 88 -7.13 8.38 2.44
CA SER A 88 -6.60 9.65 1.92
C SER A 88 -7.08 10.88 2.70
N ILE A 89 -8.36 10.92 3.12
CA ILE A 89 -8.93 12.04 3.90
C ILE A 89 -8.20 12.24 5.24
N SER A 90 -7.71 11.16 5.84
CA SER A 90 -6.95 11.22 7.10
C SER A 90 -5.51 11.66 6.85
N ALA A 91 -4.91 11.24 5.74
CA ALA A 91 -3.51 11.51 5.41
C ALA A 91 -3.22 12.96 4.96
N GLU A 92 -4.21 13.70 4.44
CA GLU A 92 -4.04 15.09 3.98
C GLU A 92 -3.64 16.09 5.09
N THR A 93 -3.70 15.70 6.37
CA THR A 93 -3.25 16.55 7.49
C THR A 93 -1.72 16.55 7.69
N GLY A 94 -0.96 15.91 6.80
CA GLY A 94 0.49 16.17 6.61
C GLY A 94 1.42 15.76 7.75
N ARG A 95 0.92 15.16 8.83
CA ARG A 95 1.72 14.73 10.00
C ARG A 95 2.07 13.24 10.02
N GLU A 96 1.34 12.40 9.30
CA GLU A 96 1.30 10.98 9.63
C GLU A 96 2.22 10.09 8.79
N LEU A 97 2.77 10.58 7.66
CA LEU A 97 3.79 9.83 6.88
C LEU A 97 5.04 9.47 7.71
N SER A 98 5.31 10.23 8.79
CA SER A 98 6.42 9.97 9.70
C SER A 98 6.17 8.83 10.70
N GLN A 99 4.94 8.31 10.80
CA GLN A 99 4.57 7.25 11.77
C GLN A 99 4.04 5.96 11.12
N ILE A 100 3.96 5.92 9.79
CA ILE A 100 3.71 4.68 9.02
C ILE A 100 5.00 3.95 8.86
#